data_AF-A0A433Q8Y8-F1
#
_entry.id   AF-A0A433Q8Y8-F1
#
_cell.length_a   1.000
_cell.length_b   1.000
_cell.length_c   1.000
_cell.angle_alpha   90.00
_cell.angle_beta   90.00
_cell.angle_gamma   90.00
#
_symmetry.space_group_name_H-M   'P 1'
#
loop_
_entity.id
_entity.type
_entity.pdbx_description
1 polymer ?
#
loop_
_entity_poly.entity_id
_entity_poly.type
_entity_poly.pdbx_seq_one_letter_code
_entity_poly.pdbx_strand_id
1 'polypeptide(L)'
;SKAKAKPKALSTKKAVLKGTHGKANRKHHITTTFRCPKTLRLSREPKYARKSIPHAPRMDQYHILHQPLNTETAIKKIEENNTLIFLVDVKANKRQIKDAVKRLYDVDSTKINTLIRPDSTKKAYVHLTSDVDALDVANKIGFI
;
A
#
# COMPACT_ATOMS: atom_id res chain seq x y z
N SER A 1 -73.10 1.13 -45.94
CA SER A 1 -72.05 1.56 -44.99
C SER A 1 -72.04 0.58 -43.80
N LYS A 2 -70.98 -0.21 -43.62
CA LYS A 2 -70.91 -1.20 -42.52
C LYS A 2 -70.85 -0.46 -41.17
N ALA A 3 -71.83 -0.69 -40.31
CA ALA A 3 -71.90 -0.10 -38.97
C ALA A 3 -70.61 -0.41 -38.18
N LYS A 4 -69.93 0.62 -37.67
CA LYS A 4 -68.70 0.45 -36.88
C LYS A 4 -69.04 -0.36 -35.62
N ALA A 5 -68.34 -1.47 -35.42
CA ALA A 5 -68.57 -2.33 -34.27
C ALA A 5 -68.36 -1.54 -32.95
N LYS A 6 -69.27 -1.71 -32.00
CA LYS A 6 -69.24 -1.04 -30.70
C LYS A 6 -67.87 -1.29 -30.03
N PRO A 7 -67.25 -0.28 -29.41
CA PRO A 7 -65.87 -0.37 -28.90
C PRO A 7 -65.69 -1.52 -27.89
N LYS A 8 -66.71 -1.80 -27.07
CA LYS A 8 -66.73 -2.94 -26.14
C LYS A 8 -66.66 -4.30 -26.84
N ALA A 9 -67.28 -4.47 -28.00
CA ALA A 9 -67.23 -5.72 -28.76
C ALA A 9 -65.86 -5.94 -29.41
N LEU A 10 -65.20 -4.86 -29.83
CA LEU A 10 -63.83 -4.93 -30.35
C LEU A 10 -62.81 -5.22 -29.25
N SER A 11 -62.99 -4.68 -28.04
CA SER A 11 -62.10 -4.96 -26.91
C SER A 11 -62.27 -6.40 -26.39
N THR A 12 -63.50 -6.91 -26.29
CA THR A 12 -63.74 -8.30 -25.89
C THR A 12 -63.20 -9.30 -26.92
N LYS A 13 -63.37 -9.04 -28.22
CA LYS A 13 -62.78 -9.87 -29.28
C LYS A 13 -61.25 -9.94 -29.17
N LYS A 14 -60.59 -8.81 -28.91
CA LYS A 14 -59.12 -8.76 -28.69
C LYS A 14 -58.69 -9.48 -27.41
N ALA A 15 -59.50 -9.40 -26.35
CA ALA A 15 -59.22 -10.08 -25.08
C ALA A 15 -59.38 -11.61 -25.19
N VAL A 16 -60.42 -12.08 -25.88
CA VAL A 16 -60.65 -13.51 -26.14
C VAL A 16 -59.53 -14.10 -27.00
N LEU A 17 -59.11 -13.41 -28.07
CA LEU A 17 -57.99 -13.84 -28.93
C LEU A 17 -56.65 -13.94 -28.17
N LYS A 18 -56.43 -13.06 -27.19
CA LYS A 18 -55.20 -13.03 -26.40
C LYS A 18 -55.16 -14.16 -25.35
N GLY A 19 -56.31 -14.75 -25.01
CA GLY A 19 -56.43 -15.81 -24.01
C GLY A 19 -56.07 -15.38 -22.59
N THR A 20 -56.36 -16.24 -21.61
CA THR A 20 -56.07 -16.01 -20.18
C THR A 20 -54.56 -15.94 -19.88
N HIS A 21 -53.71 -16.55 -20.71
CA HIS A 21 -52.25 -16.57 -20.57
C HIS A 21 -51.51 -15.76 -21.64
N GLY A 22 -51.99 -14.54 -21.93
CA GLY A 22 -51.55 -13.79 -23.11
C GLY A 22 -50.13 -13.23 -23.14
N LYS A 23 -49.45 -13.07 -21.99
CA LYS A 23 -48.02 -12.67 -21.94
C LYS A 23 -47.37 -13.21 -20.68
N ALA A 24 -46.59 -14.28 -20.79
CA ALA A 24 -45.68 -14.71 -19.74
C ALA A 24 -44.34 -13.99 -19.91
N ASN A 25 -44.05 -13.03 -19.03
CA ASN A 25 -42.71 -12.40 -18.98
C ASN A 25 -41.72 -13.42 -18.38
N ARG A 26 -41.15 -14.28 -19.22
CA ARG A 26 -40.07 -15.19 -18.82
C ARG A 26 -38.74 -14.46 -18.91
N LYS A 27 -37.86 -14.66 -17.93
CA LYS A 27 -36.48 -14.19 -18.01
C LYS A 27 -35.79 -14.97 -19.15
N HIS A 28 -35.38 -14.26 -20.20
CA HIS A 28 -34.70 -14.85 -21.33
C HIS A 28 -33.21 -15.03 -20.99
N HIS A 29 -32.75 -16.28 -20.90
CA HIS A 29 -31.34 -16.62 -20.72
C HIS A 29 -30.71 -16.86 -22.08
N ILE A 30 -29.76 -16.01 -22.50
CA ILE A 30 -29.10 -16.09 -23.81
C ILE A 30 -27.99 -17.16 -23.82
N THR A 31 -27.44 -17.50 -22.64
CA THR A 31 -26.35 -18.47 -22.47
C THR A 31 -26.88 -19.82 -22.02
N THR A 32 -26.33 -20.91 -22.58
CA THR A 32 -26.65 -22.30 -22.16
C THR A 32 -26.08 -22.67 -20.80
N THR A 33 -25.10 -21.90 -20.30
CA THR A 33 -24.47 -22.10 -18.99
C THR A 33 -25.12 -21.25 -17.92
N PHE A 34 -25.54 -21.89 -16.82
CA PHE A 34 -26.03 -21.20 -15.63
C PHE A 34 -24.86 -20.68 -14.79
N ARG A 35 -24.86 -19.39 -14.46
CA ARG A 35 -23.82 -18.75 -13.64
C ARG A 35 -24.41 -18.29 -12.31
N CYS A 36 -23.61 -18.40 -11.25
CA CYS A 36 -23.99 -17.87 -9.94
C CYS A 36 -24.21 -16.35 -10.06
N PRO A 37 -25.41 -15.83 -9.68
CA PRO A 37 -25.67 -14.40 -9.73
C PRO A 37 -24.76 -13.67 -8.75
N LYS A 38 -24.36 -12.44 -9.10
CA LYS A 38 -23.61 -11.60 -8.18
C LYS A 38 -24.53 -11.20 -7.03
N THR A 39 -24.17 -11.63 -5.82
CA THR A 39 -24.87 -11.27 -4.59
C THR A 39 -24.10 -10.19 -3.84
N LEU A 40 -24.78 -9.47 -2.95
CA LEU A 40 -24.14 -8.53 -2.04
C LEU A 40 -23.18 -9.29 -1.11
N ARG A 41 -21.91 -8.88 -1.08
CA ARG A 41 -20.91 -9.38 -0.14
C ARG A 41 -20.62 -8.28 0.87
N LEU A 42 -21.14 -8.43 2.08
CA LEU A 42 -20.87 -7.50 3.17
C LEU A 42 -19.42 -7.62 3.63
N SER A 43 -18.87 -6.52 4.14
CA SER A 43 -17.55 -6.54 4.77
C SER A 43 -17.59 -7.31 6.09
N ARG A 44 -16.43 -7.78 6.59
CA ARG A 44 -16.38 -8.53 7.85
C ARG A 44 -16.49 -7.58 9.04
N GLU A 45 -17.56 -7.68 9.80
CA GLU A 45 -17.79 -6.94 11.05
C GLU A 45 -17.78 -7.90 12.24
N PRO A 46 -16.62 -8.13 12.89
CA PRO A 46 -16.54 -9.05 14.03
C PRO A 46 -17.22 -8.45 15.27
N LYS A 47 -17.96 -9.26 16.03
CA LYS A 47 -18.66 -8.82 17.25
C LYS A 47 -17.73 -8.39 18.39
N TYR A 48 -16.49 -8.86 18.38
CA TYR A 48 -15.47 -8.56 19.39
C TYR A 48 -14.09 -8.48 18.74
N ALA A 49 -13.19 -7.72 19.35
CA ALA A 49 -11.82 -7.63 18.89
C ALA A 49 -11.08 -8.98 19.09
N ARG A 50 -10.36 -9.45 18.07
CA ARG A 50 -9.58 -10.71 18.15
C ARG A 50 -8.37 -10.62 19.08
N LYS A 51 -7.90 -9.41 19.38
CA LYS A 51 -6.81 -9.12 20.30
C LYS A 51 -7.25 -7.95 21.17
N SER A 52 -6.95 -8.02 22.47
CA SER A 52 -7.24 -6.94 23.41
C SER A 52 -6.35 -5.72 23.17
N ILE A 53 -5.08 -5.92 22.82
CA ILE A 53 -4.09 -4.85 22.65
C ILE A 53 -3.43 -4.96 21.27
N PRO A 54 -3.29 -3.84 20.51
CA PRO A 54 -2.53 -3.82 19.26
C PRO A 54 -1.02 -3.99 19.51
N HIS A 55 -0.31 -4.57 18.55
CA HIS A 55 1.14 -4.73 18.66
C HIS A 55 1.87 -3.41 18.33
N ALA A 56 2.82 -3.00 19.17
CA ALA A 56 3.66 -1.82 18.94
C ALA A 56 4.64 -2.01 17.76
N PRO A 57 5.08 -0.96 17.06
CA PRO A 57 6.10 -1.10 16.02
C PRO A 57 7.40 -1.67 16.62
N ARG A 58 7.92 -2.78 16.06
CA ARG A 58 9.18 -3.40 16.50
C ARG A 58 10.44 -2.78 15.89
N MET A 59 10.27 -2.09 14.75
CA MET A 59 11.37 -1.45 14.02
C MET A 59 11.29 0.05 14.28
N ASP A 60 11.86 0.48 15.40
CA ASP A 60 12.05 1.89 15.71
C ASP A 60 13.37 2.40 15.10
N GLN A 61 13.64 3.69 15.29
CA GLN A 61 14.80 4.36 14.69
C GLN A 61 16.12 3.80 15.22
N TYR A 62 16.17 3.45 16.51
CA TYR A 62 17.33 2.87 17.17
C TYR A 62 17.58 1.41 16.75
N HIS A 63 16.54 0.63 16.48
CA HIS A 63 16.70 -0.70 15.91
C HIS A 63 17.15 -0.64 14.44
N ILE A 64 16.71 0.37 13.68
CA ILE A 64 17.13 0.52 12.28
C ILE A 64 18.62 0.90 12.17
N LEU A 65 19.08 1.90 12.94
CA LEU A 65 20.45 2.41 12.92
C LEU A 65 21.22 1.89 14.13
N HIS A 66 22.13 0.93 13.93
CA HIS A 66 22.87 0.32 15.03
C HIS A 66 24.07 1.16 15.46
N GLN A 67 25.01 1.41 14.55
CA GLN A 67 26.20 2.18 14.86
C GLN A 67 26.78 2.86 13.60
N PRO A 68 27.46 4.01 13.74
CA PRO A 68 28.28 4.55 12.66
C PRO A 68 29.50 3.66 12.40
N LEU A 69 30.12 3.83 11.24
CA LEU A 69 31.30 3.08 10.84
C LEU A 69 32.49 4.02 10.72
N ASN A 70 33.53 3.79 11.52
CA ASN A 70 34.69 4.67 11.72
C ASN A 70 35.99 4.17 11.06
N THR A 71 35.89 3.34 10.02
CA THR A 71 37.08 2.87 9.28
C THR A 71 37.68 4.00 8.44
N GLU A 72 38.96 3.91 8.08
CA GLU A 72 39.65 4.87 7.20
C GLU A 72 38.88 5.16 5.91
N THR A 73 38.39 4.11 5.24
CA THR A 73 37.57 4.26 4.02
C THR A 73 36.26 5.00 4.25
N ALA A 74 35.74 4.98 5.47
CA ALA A 74 34.52 5.67 5.85
C ALA A 74 34.78 7.13 6.20
N ILE A 75 35.85 7.41 6.94
CA ILE A 75 36.31 8.78 7.24
C ILE A 75 36.55 9.53 5.92
N LYS A 76 37.25 8.90 4.97
CA LYS A 76 37.46 9.46 3.63
C LYS A 76 36.16 9.82 2.90
N LYS A 77 35.10 9.02 3.08
CA LYS A 77 33.78 9.27 2.45
C LYS A 77 33.00 10.40 3.13
N ILE A 78 33.24 10.62 4.42
CA ILE A 78 32.66 11.75 5.17
C ILE A 78 33.27 13.04 4.63
N GLU A 79 34.60 13.10 4.52
CA GLU A 79 35.35 14.27 4.04
C GLU A 79 35.13 14.58 2.56
N GLU A 80 35.26 13.61 1.66
CA GLU A 80 35.28 13.88 0.20
C GLU A 80 33.88 13.93 -0.43
N ASN A 81 32.93 13.17 0.10
CA ASN A 81 31.65 12.90 -0.57
C ASN A 81 30.43 13.28 0.26
N ASN A 82 30.59 13.96 1.39
CA ASN A 82 29.50 14.33 2.29
C ASN A 82 28.56 13.12 2.59
N THR A 83 29.16 11.98 2.95
CA THR A 83 28.45 10.71 3.09
C THR A 83 28.75 10.05 4.42
N LEU A 84 27.71 9.84 5.24
CA LEU A 84 27.78 9.07 6.48
C LEU A 84 27.60 7.58 6.21
N ILE A 85 28.29 6.74 6.98
CA ILE A 85 28.21 5.29 6.83
C ILE A 85 27.75 4.67 8.13
N PHE A 86 26.65 3.91 8.05
CA PHE A 86 26.06 3.23 9.19
C PHE A 86 26.02 1.71 8.99
N LEU A 87 26.13 1.00 10.11
CA LEU A 87 25.65 -0.36 10.30
C LEU A 87 24.16 -0.31 10.61
N VAL A 88 23.36 -1.05 9.84
CA VAL A 88 21.90 -1.03 9.93
C VAL A 88 21.33 -2.44 9.93
N ASP A 89 20.08 -2.58 10.38
CA ASP A 89 19.38 -3.86 10.39
C ASP A 89 19.16 -4.41 8.96
N VAL A 90 19.28 -5.73 8.81
CA VAL A 90 19.17 -6.42 7.52
C VAL A 90 17.79 -6.27 6.88
N LYS A 91 16.73 -6.09 7.66
CA LYS A 91 15.35 -5.92 7.18
C LYS A 91 15.01 -4.46 6.88
N ALA A 92 15.84 -3.50 7.33
CA ALA A 92 15.58 -2.09 7.11
C ALA A 92 15.65 -1.70 5.63
N ASN A 93 14.62 -1.01 5.12
CA ASN A 93 14.60 -0.50 3.75
C ASN A 93 15.23 0.92 3.68
N LYS A 94 15.53 1.39 2.47
CA LYS A 94 16.15 2.71 2.28
C LYS A 94 15.30 3.89 2.80
N ARG A 95 13.97 3.78 2.75
CA ARG A 95 13.05 4.83 3.22
C ARG A 95 13.07 4.92 4.74
N GLN A 96 13.07 3.78 5.42
CA GLN A 96 13.18 3.65 6.86
C GLN A 96 14.52 4.18 7.37
N ILE A 97 15.63 3.89 6.68
CA ILE A 97 16.94 4.43 7.02
C ILE A 97 16.95 5.96 6.87
N LYS A 98 16.39 6.50 5.79
CA LYS A 98 16.24 7.96 5.60
C LYS A 98 15.47 8.60 6.75
N ASP A 99 14.32 8.03 7.09
CA ASP A 99 13.49 8.53 8.19
C ASP A 99 14.17 8.40 9.56
N ALA A 100 14.96 7.34 9.78
CA ALA A 100 15.68 7.12 11.03
C ALA A 100 16.83 8.13 11.19
N VAL A 101 17.62 8.35 10.14
CA VAL A 101 18.69 9.37 10.14
C VAL A 101 18.10 10.76 10.39
N LYS A 102 17.00 11.10 9.70
CA LYS A 102 16.32 12.37 9.90
C LYS A 102 15.84 12.56 11.34
N ARG A 103 15.21 11.55 11.93
CA ARG A 103 14.66 11.67 13.30
C ARG A 103 15.74 11.68 14.39
N LEU A 104 16.83 10.93 14.23
CA LEU A 104 17.87 10.85 15.26
C LEU A 104 18.83 12.02 15.22
N TYR A 105 19.21 12.47 14.02
CA TYR A 105 20.28 13.44 13.85
C TYR A 105 19.82 14.78 13.27
N ASP A 106 18.54 14.89 12.90
CA ASP A 106 17.94 16.06 12.24
C ASP A 106 18.62 16.41 10.90
N VAL A 107 19.01 15.37 10.15
CA VAL A 107 19.72 15.51 8.88
C VAL A 107 18.92 14.90 7.74
N ASP A 108 18.76 15.64 6.65
CA ASP A 108 18.16 15.15 5.43
C ASP A 108 19.20 14.48 4.51
N SER A 109 18.81 13.34 3.94
CA SER A 109 19.64 12.61 2.98
C SER A 109 19.12 12.76 1.55
N THR A 110 20.02 13.07 0.62
CA THR A 110 19.75 13.09 -0.82
C THR A 110 19.52 11.66 -1.35
N LYS A 111 20.44 10.74 -1.04
CA LYS A 111 20.42 9.37 -1.55
C LYS A 111 20.97 8.38 -0.53
N ILE A 112 20.39 7.18 -0.52
CA ILE A 112 20.87 6.07 0.30
C ILE A 112 21.22 4.86 -0.56
N ASN A 113 22.44 4.36 -0.38
CA ASN A 113 22.94 3.13 -0.96
C ASN A 113 23.14 2.10 0.16
N THR A 114 22.78 0.85 -0.09
CA THR A 114 22.88 -0.22 0.92
C THR A 114 23.52 -1.45 0.33
N LEU A 115 24.33 -2.16 1.10
CA LEU A 115 24.77 -3.53 0.80
C LEU A 115 24.67 -4.41 2.05
N ILE A 116 24.58 -5.72 1.85
CA ILE A 116 24.72 -6.69 2.94
C ILE A 116 26.19 -7.11 2.97
N ARG A 117 26.82 -7.01 4.14
CA ARG A 117 28.20 -7.45 4.38
C ARG A 117 28.22 -8.97 4.65
N PRO A 118 29.38 -9.65 4.49
CA PRO A 118 29.51 -11.07 4.81
C PRO A 118 29.34 -11.37 6.31
N ASP A 119 29.52 -10.37 7.18
CA ASP A 119 29.26 -10.46 8.64
C ASP A 119 27.76 -10.47 9.01
N SER A 120 26.87 -10.60 8.01
CA SER A 120 25.41 -10.58 8.14
C SER A 120 24.78 -9.25 8.59
N THR A 121 25.54 -8.14 8.56
CA THR A 121 24.99 -6.80 8.83
C THR A 121 24.78 -6.02 7.52
N LYS A 122 23.87 -5.05 7.52
CA LYS A 122 23.70 -4.16 6.36
C LYS A 122 24.55 -2.91 6.54
N LYS A 123 25.25 -2.49 5.48
CA LYS A 123 25.97 -1.20 5.39
C LYS A 123 25.09 -0.22 4.64
N ALA A 124 24.88 0.96 5.20
CA ALA A 124 24.20 2.05 4.53
C ALA A 124 25.17 3.21 4.31
N TYR A 125 25.34 3.62 3.06
CA TYR A 125 25.94 4.89 2.67
C TYR A 125 24.83 5.91 2.53
N VAL A 126 24.88 6.95 3.35
CA VAL A 126 23.87 8.00 3.46
C VAL A 126 24.49 9.30 2.96
N HIS A 127 24.17 9.66 1.73
CA HIS A 127 24.63 10.91 1.13
C HIS A 127 23.71 12.04 1.59
N LEU A 128 24.27 13.03 2.28
CA LEU A 128 23.52 14.14 2.86
C LEU A 128 23.10 15.17 1.79
N THR A 129 22.26 16.12 2.18
CA THR A 129 22.04 17.32 1.36
C THR A 129 23.25 18.25 1.44
N SER A 130 23.42 19.11 0.44
CA SER A 130 24.53 20.08 0.40
C SER A 130 24.48 21.14 1.50
N ASP A 131 23.34 21.27 2.18
CA ASP A 131 23.12 22.29 3.21
C ASP A 131 23.78 21.91 4.55
N VAL A 132 24.13 20.64 4.73
CA VAL A 132 24.71 20.10 5.96
C VAL A 132 26.01 19.39 5.65
N ASP A 133 27.05 19.69 6.43
CA ASP A 133 28.34 18.99 6.35
C ASP A 133 28.33 17.70 7.20
N ALA A 134 28.71 16.59 6.59
CA ALA A 134 28.84 15.30 7.24
C ALA A 134 29.91 15.30 8.34
N LEU A 135 30.96 16.13 8.23
CA LEU A 135 32.00 16.23 9.25
C LEU A 135 31.41 16.75 10.58
N ASP A 136 30.64 17.84 10.51
CA ASP A 136 30.00 18.46 11.68
C ASP A 136 28.99 17.52 12.33
N VAL A 137 28.22 16.79 11.51
CA VAL A 137 27.27 15.79 12.00
C VAL A 137 28.01 14.64 12.68
N ALA A 138 29.12 14.17 12.12
CA ALA A 138 29.91 13.09 12.73
C ALA A 138 30.52 13.51 14.08
N ASN A 139 31.01 14.75 14.19
CA ASN A 139 31.48 15.34 15.44
C ASN A 139 30.37 15.42 16.49
N LYS A 140 29.16 15.84 16.08
CA LYS A 140 27.99 15.91 16.97
C LYS A 140 27.55 14.54 17.49
N ILE A 141 27.70 13.50 16.67
CA ILE A 141 27.39 12.12 17.05
C ILE A 141 28.53 11.53 17.91
N GLY A 142 29.78 11.98 17.70
CA GLY A 142 30.95 11.61 18.51
C GLY A 142 31.66 10.34 18.04
N PHE A 143 31.83 10.17 16.72
CA PHE A 143 32.59 9.03 16.16
C PHE A 143 33.71 9.43 15.19
N ILE A 144 34.02 10.73 15.13
CA ILE A 144 35.21 11.33 14.53
C ILE A 144 35.93 12.12 15.62
#